data_AF-A0A380AMH3-F1
#
_entry.id   AF-A0A380AMH3-F1
#
_cell.length_a   1.000
_cell.length_b   1.000
_cell.length_c   1.000
_cell.angle_alpha   90.00
_cell.angle_beta   90.00
_cell.angle_gamma   90.00
#
_symmetry.space_group_name_H-M   'P 1'
#
loop_
_entity.id
_entity.type
_entity.pdbx_description
1 polymer ?
#
loop_
_entity_poly.entity_id
_entity_poly.type
_entity_poly.pdbx_seq_one_letter_code
_entity_poly.pdbx_strand_id
1 'polypeptide(L)'
;MRLFGYLGRKGLISIERFQSLTDDGKVLSLSFWEDQASITQWRNQMAHSIAEQTGIVPCLFNSYRIRVAEVVQDYSETIHIEAE
;
A
#
# COMPACT_ATOMS: atom_id res chain seq x y z
N MET A 1 -9.96 -12.22 3.51
CA MET A 1 -10.49 -10.96 2.95
C MET A 1 -9.71 -10.62 1.68
N ARG A 2 -10.15 -11.13 0.51
CA ARG A 2 -9.53 -10.79 -0.79
C ARG A 2 -10.11 -9.45 -1.25
N LEU A 3 -9.39 -8.37 -1.00
CA LEU A 3 -9.70 -7.06 -1.57
C LEU A 3 -9.34 -7.10 -3.06
N PHE A 4 -10.36 -7.28 -3.89
CA PHE A 4 -10.33 -7.03 -5.33
C PHE A 4 -9.72 -5.65 -5.62
N GLY A 5 -8.85 -5.56 -6.64
CA GLY A 5 -8.55 -4.28 -7.31
C GLY A 5 -7.11 -3.75 -7.27
N TYR A 6 -6.07 -4.59 -7.21
CA TYR A 6 -4.67 -4.10 -7.37
C TYR A 6 -4.14 -4.12 -8.80
N LEU A 7 -4.78 -4.86 -9.70
CA LEU A 7 -4.39 -4.95 -11.10
C LEU A 7 -5.05 -3.82 -11.88
N GLY A 8 -4.32 -2.73 -12.14
CA GLY A 8 -4.76 -1.66 -13.04
C GLY A 8 -4.37 -0.23 -12.65
N ARG A 9 -3.61 -0.01 -11.56
CA ARG A 9 -3.13 1.34 -11.22
C ARG A 9 -1.84 1.62 -11.97
N LYS A 10 -1.87 2.66 -12.81
CA LYS A 10 -0.69 3.11 -13.56
C LYS A 10 0.46 3.36 -12.57
N GLY A 11 1.62 2.77 -12.86
CA GLY A 11 2.82 2.92 -12.06
C GLY A 11 2.83 2.21 -10.71
N LEU A 12 1.87 1.34 -10.37
CA LEU A 12 1.97 0.49 -9.18
C LEU A 12 2.84 -0.73 -9.48
N ILE A 13 3.96 -0.87 -8.77
CA ILE A 13 4.90 -2.00 -8.92
C ILE A 13 4.44 -3.17 -8.06
N SER A 14 4.21 -2.93 -6.77
CA SER A 14 3.80 -3.97 -5.83
C SER A 14 3.04 -3.40 -4.65
N ILE A 15 2.27 -4.25 -3.99
CA ILE A 15 1.66 -3.93 -2.70
C ILE A 15 1.72 -5.12 -1.76
N GLU A 16 2.11 -4.85 -0.53
CA GLU A 16 2.20 -5.82 0.54
C GLU A 16 1.44 -5.30 1.76
N ARG A 17 0.97 -6.23 2.59
CA ARG A 17 0.29 -5.89 3.84
C ARG A 17 0.87 -6.66 5.00
N PHE A 18 1.15 -5.94 6.07
CA PHE A 18 1.68 -6.47 7.30
C PHE A 18 0.70 -6.16 8.43
N GLN A 19 0.43 -7.13 9.27
CA GLN A 19 -0.23 -6.91 10.55
C GLN A 19 0.84 -6.56 11.58
N SER A 20 0.60 -5.55 12.41
CA SER A 20 1.48 -5.25 13.54
C SER A 20 1.50 -6.42 14.53
N LEU A 21 2.69 -6.82 14.96
CA LEU A 21 2.88 -7.92 15.93
C LEU A 21 2.48 -7.53 17.35
N THR A 22 2.42 -6.24 17.66
CA THR A 22 2.10 -5.71 18.99
C THR A 22 0.71 -5.06 19.05
N ASP A 23 0.01 -4.97 17.92
CA ASP A 23 -1.31 -4.33 17.80
C ASP A 23 -2.08 -4.95 16.64
N ASP A 24 -2.99 -5.85 16.99
CA ASP A 24 -3.83 -6.65 16.10
C ASP A 24 -4.85 -5.79 15.32
N GLY A 25 -5.10 -4.55 15.76
CA GLY A 25 -5.92 -3.58 15.03
C GLY A 25 -5.16 -2.79 13.97
N LYS A 26 -3.82 -2.87 13.95
CA LYS A 26 -2.97 -2.01 13.12
C LYS A 26 -2.35 -2.73 11.92
N VAL A 27 -2.82 -2.36 10.73
CA VAL A 27 -2.31 -2.86 9.45
C VAL A 27 -1.41 -1.82 8.79
N LEU A 28 -0.28 -2.26 8.24
CA LEU A 28 0.55 -1.50 7.31
C LEU A 28 0.30 -2.01 5.89
N SER A 29 -0.06 -1.10 4.98
CA SER A 29 -0.01 -1.38 3.54
C SER A 29 1.21 -0.68 2.97
N LEU A 30 2.18 -1.44 2.48
CA LEU A 30 3.38 -0.95 1.82
C LEU A 30 3.21 -1.10 0.32
N SER A 31 3.39 -0.02 -0.45
CA SER A 31 3.24 -0.04 -1.90
C SER A 31 4.44 0.62 -2.57
N PHE A 32 5.00 -0.04 -3.57
CA PHE A 32 6.05 0.50 -4.43
C PHE A 32 5.45 1.02 -5.72
N TRP A 33 5.95 2.17 -6.19
CA TRP A 33 5.45 2.84 -7.38
C TRP A 33 6.63 3.24 -8.26
N GLU A 34 6.39 3.31 -9.57
CA GLU A 34 7.37 3.72 -10.58
C GLU A 34 7.80 5.18 -10.40
N ASP A 35 6.85 6.07 -10.07
CA ASP A 35 7.12 7.49 -9.92
C ASP A 35 6.13 8.22 -9.01
N GLN A 36 6.49 9.44 -8.62
CA GLN A 36 5.69 10.32 -7.77
C GLN A 36 4.39 10.79 -8.44
N ALA A 37 4.35 10.87 -9.77
CA ALA A 37 3.16 11.32 -10.51
C ALA A 37 2.03 10.29 -10.42
N SER A 38 2.38 9.01 -10.50
CA SER A 38 1.52 7.85 -10.33
C SER A 38 0.95 7.79 -8.91
N ILE A 39 1.81 8.04 -7.89
CA ILE A 39 1.36 8.20 -6.49
C ILE A 39 0.36 9.35 -6.36
N THR A 40 0.65 10.50 -6.98
CA THR A 40 -0.21 11.69 -6.90
C THR A 40 -1.57 11.44 -7.55
N GLN A 41 -1.59 10.82 -8.73
CA GLN A 41 -2.82 10.45 -9.42
C GLN A 41 -3.67 9.49 -8.57
N TRP A 42 -3.03 8.48 -7.97
CA TRP A 42 -3.69 7.55 -7.07
C TRP A 42 -4.28 8.26 -5.84
N ARG A 43 -3.53 9.15 -5.20
CA ARG A 43 -4.02 9.92 -4.03
C ARG A 43 -5.22 10.79 -4.39
N ASN A 44 -5.22 11.41 -5.56
CA ASN A 44 -6.33 12.23 -6.02
C ASN A 44 -7.59 11.39 -6.27
N GLN A 45 -7.44 10.22 -6.89
CA GLN A 45 -8.53 9.26 -7.09
C GLN A 45 -9.08 8.74 -5.75
N MET A 46 -8.21 8.44 -4.78
CA MET A 46 -8.64 8.06 -3.43
C MET A 46 -9.37 9.20 -2.73
N ALA A 47 -8.87 10.44 -2.81
CA ALA A 47 -9.51 11.60 -2.20
C ALA A 47 -10.90 11.85 -2.79
N HIS A 48 -11.05 11.73 -4.11
CA HIS A 48 -12.36 11.80 -4.78
C HIS A 48 -13.24 10.63 -4.36
N SER A 49 -12.72 9.39 -4.34
CA SER A 49 -13.50 8.22 -3.90
C SER A 49 -13.97 8.33 -2.45
N ILE A 50 -13.18 8.92 -1.55
CA ILE A 50 -13.55 9.16 -0.15
C ILE A 50 -14.61 10.27 -0.04
N ALA A 51 -14.55 11.28 -0.91
CA ALA A 51 -15.51 12.37 -0.93
C ALA A 51 -16.85 11.98 -1.60
N GLU A 52 -16.81 11.15 -2.64
CA GLU A 52 -17.97 10.73 -3.42
C GLU A 52 -18.68 9.49 -2.85
N GLN A 53 -17.97 8.65 -2.10
CA GLN A 53 -18.57 7.48 -1.45
C GLN A 53 -18.47 7.61 0.07
N THR A 54 -19.63 7.77 0.70
CA THR A 54 -19.95 7.39 2.09
C THR A 54 -19.78 5.88 2.32
N GLY A 55 -18.67 5.29 1.88
CA GLY A 55 -18.51 3.84 1.80
C GLY A 55 -17.05 3.39 1.85
N ILE A 56 -16.80 2.50 2.81
CA ILE A 56 -15.68 1.55 2.91
C ILE A 56 -14.39 2.09 3.54
N VAL A 57 -13.82 3.23 3.15
CA VAL A 57 -12.50 3.65 3.72
C VAL A 57 -12.59 4.27 5.13
N PRO A 58 -13.51 5.23 5.40
CA PRO A 58 -13.62 5.84 6.73
C PRO A 58 -14.20 4.90 7.80
N CYS A 59 -14.99 3.90 7.40
CA CYS A 59 -15.65 2.97 8.33
C CYS A 59 -14.81 1.74 8.70
N LEU A 60 -13.66 1.51 8.06
CA LEU A 60 -12.78 0.38 8.35
C LEU A 60 -11.61 0.72 9.29
N PHE A 61 -11.24 1.99 9.43
CA PHE A 61 -10.09 2.39 10.24
C PHE A 61 -10.41 3.60 11.11
N ASN A 62 -10.18 3.49 12.42
CA ASN A 62 -10.37 4.59 13.37
C ASN A 62 -9.43 5.77 13.11
N SER A 63 -8.28 5.50 12.49
CA SER A 63 -7.30 6.51 12.04
C SER A 63 -6.41 5.92 10.95
N TYR A 64 -5.83 6.76 10.10
CA TYR A 64 -4.84 6.32 9.11
C TYR A 64 -3.73 7.36 8.93
N ARG A 65 -2.57 6.92 8.46
CA ARG A 65 -1.42 7.77 8.11
C ARG A 65 -0.77 7.28 6.83
N ILE A 66 -0.52 8.19 5.90
CA ILE A 66 0.22 7.91 4.65
C ILE A 66 1.60 8.57 4.75
N ARG A 67 2.65 7.84 4.34
CA ARG A 67 4.00 8.37 4.14
C ARG A 67 4.43 8.03 2.73
N VAL A 68 5.08 8.97 2.08
CA VAL A 68 5.69 8.81 0.76
C VAL A 68 7.17 9.09 0.91
N ALA A 69 8.00 8.18 0.40
CA ALA A 69 9.45 8.27 0.46
C ALA A 69 10.05 7.76 -0.85
N GLU A 70 11.19 8.34 -1.24
CA GLU A 70 11.99 7.87 -2.35
C GLU A 70 12.93 6.76 -1.86
N VAL A 71 13.04 5.68 -2.65
CA VAL A 71 14.01 4.63 -2.39
C VAL A 71 15.32 5.04 -3.05
N VAL A 72 16.28 5.48 -2.23
CA VAL A 72 17.61 5.89 -2.71
C VAL A 72 18.48 4.67 -3.01
N GLN A 73 18.33 3.59 -2.24
CA GLN A 73 19.03 2.32 -2.41
C GLN A 73 18.13 1.19 -1.93
N ASP A 74 18.13 0.08 -2.67
CA ASP A 74 17.48 -1.18 -2.30
C ASP A 74 18.48 -2.32 -2.52
N TYR A 75 18.71 -3.13 -1.49
CA TYR A 75 19.62 -4.26 -1.51
C TYR A 75 18.86 -5.51 -1.09
N SER A 76 19.06 -6.60 -1.83
CA SER A 76 18.57 -7.91 -1.43
C SER A 76 19.74 -8.89 -1.38
N GLU A 77 19.94 -9.53 -0.23
CA GLU A 77 20.71 -10.76 -0.14
C GLU A 77 19.73 -11.91 -0.27
N THR A 78 19.66 -12.51 -1.47
CA THR A 78 18.92 -13.76 -1.63
C THR A 78 19.84 -14.89 -1.18
N ILE A 79 19.76 -15.25 0.10
CA ILE A 79 20.41 -16.47 0.59
C ILE A 79 19.56 -17.64 0.07
N HIS A 80 20.01 -18.27 -1.01
CA HIS A 80 19.48 -19.55 -1.44
C HIS A 80 19.85 -20.60 -0.39
N ILE A 81 18.93 -20.88 0.53
CA ILE A 81 18.97 -22.12 1.29
C ILE A 81 18.40 -23.22 0.38
N GLU A 82 19.29 -23.93 -0.30
CA GLU A 82 18.94 -25.25 -0.85
C GLU A 82 18.52 -26.13 0.33
N ALA A 83 17.26 -26.57 0.32
CA ALA A 83 16.77 -27.56 1.25
C ALA A 83 17.17 -28.95 0.75
N GLU A 84 18.08 -29.62 1.47
CA GLU A 84 18.21 -31.09 1.46
C GLU A 84 17.12 -31.74 2.32
#